data_AF-A0A7C9LA53-F1
#
_entry.id   AF-A0A7C9LA53-F1
#
_cell.length_a   1.000
_cell.length_b   1.000
_cell.length_c   1.000
_cell.angle_alpha   90.00
_cell.angle_beta   90.00
_cell.angle_gamma   90.00
#
_symmetry.space_group_name_H-M   'P 1'
#
loop_
_entity.id
_entity.type
_entity.pdbx_description
1 polymer ?
#
loop_
_entity_poly.entity_id
_entity_poly.type
_entity_poly.pdbx_seq_one_letter_code
_entity_poly.pdbx_strand_id
1 'polypeptide(L)' 'MQNEWILDVLVDLRGYAQKHGLDALSAQLDTTRQVAAAEIASQMDGAPVQVDADDPWGGNDPRGFGARYRN' A
#
# COMPACT_ATOMS: atom_id res chain seq x y z
N MET A 1 13.56 4.49 9.06
CA MET A 1 13.94 5.19 10.30
C MET A 1 12.84 6.09 10.88
N GLN A 2 12.13 6.91 10.10
CA GLN A 2 11.25 7.95 10.68
C GLN A 2 10.00 7.38 11.40
N ASN A 3 9.56 6.18 11.03
CA ASN A 3 8.31 5.58 11.53
C ASN A 3 8.52 4.33 12.38
N GLU A 4 9.76 3.86 12.60
CA GLU A 4 10.01 2.61 13.34
C GLU A 4 9.76 2.76 14.85
N TRP A 5 9.90 3.97 15.39
CA TRP A 5 9.68 4.27 16.81
C TRP A 5 8.26 3.91 17.29
N ILE A 6 7.26 3.92 16.39
CA ILE A 6 5.87 3.56 16.75
C ILE A 6 5.74 2.08 17.08
N LEU A 7 6.57 1.22 16.50
CA LEU A 7 6.53 -0.22 16.75
C LEU A 7 6.95 -0.53 18.19
N ASP A 8 7.97 0.16 18.69
CA ASP A 8 8.43 0.02 20.07
C ASP A 8 7.35 0.51 21.06
N VAL A 9 6.72 1.65 20.77
CA VAL A 9 5.61 2.17 21.59
C VAL A 9 4.42 1.21 21.64
N LEU A 10 4.07 0.58 20.51
CA LEU A 10 3.00 -0.42 20.45
C LEU A 10 3.34 -1.68 21.26
N VAL A 11 4.61 -2.08 21.31
CA VAL A 11 5.08 -3.19 22.15
C VAL A 11 4.95 -2.83 23.63
N ASP A 12 5.35 -1.62 24.02
CA ASP A 12 5.26 -1.15 25.40
C ASP A 12 3.80 -1.07 25.88
N LEU A 13 2.91 -0.52 25.05
CA LEU A 13 1.47 -0.45 25.34
C LEU A 13 0.84 -1.84 25.42
N ARG A 14 1.27 -2.78 24.56
CA ARG A 14 0.79 -4.17 24.63
C ARG A 14 1.21 -4.82 25.94
N GLY A 15 2.44 -4.61 26.37
CA GLY A 15 2.95 -5.09 27.66
C GLY A 15 2.20 -4.49 28.85
N TYR A 16 1.87 -3.20 28.79
CA TYR A 16 1.00 -2.55 29.77
C TYR A 16 -0.39 -3.21 29.80
N ALA A 17 -1.03 -3.37 28.63
CA ALA A 17 -2.35 -3.99 28.53
C ALA A 17 -2.37 -5.41 29.12
N GLN A 18 -1.36 -6.23 28.84
CA GLN A 18 -1.22 -7.58 29.39
C GLN A 18 -1.07 -7.57 30.92
N LYS A 19 -0.21 -6.68 31.45
CA LYS A 19 0.00 -6.56 32.90
C LYS A 19 -1.26 -6.15 33.65
N HIS A 20 -2.17 -5.42 32.99
CA HIS A 20 -3.41 -4.93 33.58
C HIS A 20 -4.64 -5.77 33.23
N GLY A 21 -4.48 -6.92 32.57
CA GLY A 21 -5.60 -7.81 32.20
C GLY A 21 -6.54 -7.21 31.14
N LEU A 22 -6.03 -6.29 30.32
CA LEU A 22 -6.76 -5.64 29.24
C LEU A 22 -6.61 -6.45 27.95
N ASP A 23 -7.14 -7.68 27.92
CA ASP A 23 -6.90 -8.64 26.84
C ASP A 23 -7.39 -8.15 25.48
N ALA A 24 -8.57 -7.51 25.44
CA ALA A 24 -9.11 -6.93 24.21
C ALA A 24 -8.21 -5.81 23.64
N LEU A 25 -7.63 -4.98 24.53
CA LEU A 25 -6.70 -3.93 24.14
C LEU A 25 -5.37 -4.52 23.66
N SER A 26 -4.86 -5.57 24.33
CA SER A 26 -3.65 -6.27 23.90
C SER A 26 -3.80 -6.87 22.50
N ALA A 27 -4.93 -7.50 22.21
CA ALA A 27 -5.24 -8.08 20.91
C ALA A 27 -5.36 -7.00 19.81
N GLN A 28 -6.00 -5.87 20.12
CA GLN A 28 -6.08 -4.74 19.21
C GLN A 28 -4.69 -4.16 18.92
N LEU A 29 -3.86 -3.97 19.95
CA LEU A 29 -2.49 -3.45 19.80
C LEU A 29 -1.60 -4.38 18.97
N ASP A 30 -1.78 -5.69 19.08
CA ASP A 30 -1.06 -6.65 18.23
C ASP A 30 -1.45 -6.51 16.75
N THR A 31 -2.75 -6.35 16.48
CA THR A 31 -3.26 -6.12 15.12
C THR A 31 -2.73 -4.79 14.56
N THR A 32 -2.80 -3.72 15.35
CA THR A 32 -2.28 -2.39 14.98
C THR A 32 -0.78 -2.43 14.67
N ARG A 33 0.00 -3.19 15.44
CA ARG A 33 1.43 -3.38 15.18
C ARG A 33 1.70 -4.05 13.82
N GLN A 34 0.92 -5.07 13.47
CA GLN A 34 1.06 -5.76 12.17
C GLN A 34 0.75 -4.81 11.00
N VAL A 35 -0.31 -4.02 11.10
CA VAL A 35 -0.66 -3.01 10.07
C VAL A 35 0.43 -1.95 9.96
N ALA A 36 0.89 -1.38 11.08
CA ALA A 36 1.96 -0.38 11.08
C ALA A 36 3.26 -0.93 10.47
N ALA A 37 3.64 -2.17 10.79
CA ALA A 37 4.82 -2.81 10.20
C ALA A 37 4.68 -2.99 8.67
N ALA A 38 3.50 -3.39 8.19
CA ALA A 38 3.22 -3.52 6.77
C ALA A 38 3.28 -2.17 6.03
N GLU A 39 2.71 -1.11 6.62
CA GLU A 39 2.76 0.24 6.05
C GLU A 39 4.17 0.81 6.01
N ILE A 40 4.96 0.63 7.08
CA ILE A 40 6.36 1.06 7.13
C ILE A 40 7.18 0.33 6.06
N ALA A 41 6.98 -0.99 5.92
CA ALA A 41 7.64 -1.78 4.88
C ALA A 41 7.24 -1.30 3.47
N SER A 42 5.96 -1.02 3.23
CA SER A 42 5.49 -0.49 1.95
C SER A 42 6.00 0.91 1.63
N GLN A 43 6.23 1.77 2.64
CA GLN A 43 6.84 3.08 2.45
C GLN A 43 8.33 2.99 2.14
N MET A 44 9.01 1.95 2.63
CA MET A 44 10.42 1.67 2.32
C MET A 44 10.60 1.07 0.92
N ASP A 45 9.64 0.28 0.45
CA ASP A 45 9.65 -0.32 -0.90
C ASP A 45 9.23 0.70 -2.00
N GLY A 46 8.65 1.83 -1.59
CA GLY A 46 8.20 2.92 -2.46
C GLY A 46 9.30 3.86 -2.95
N ALA A 47 10.27 3.36 -3.73
CA ALA A 47 10.62 4.15 -4.91
C ALA A 47 9.38 4.09 -5.81
N PRO A 48 8.77 5.22 -6.21
CA PRO A 48 7.59 5.15 -7.05
C PRO A 48 7.99 4.46 -8.34
N VAL A 49 7.45 3.28 -8.60
CA VAL A 49 7.27 2.83 -9.98
C VAL A 49 6.26 3.81 -10.56
N GLN A 50 6.79 4.92 -11.06
CA GLN A 50 6.11 5.78 -12.01
C GLN A 50 5.95 4.91 -13.26
N VAL A 51 4.86 4.13 -13.30
CA VAL A 51 4.26 3.84 -14.59
C VAL A 51 3.69 5.18 -15.06
N ASP A 52 4.55 5.97 -15.71
CA ASP A 52 4.12 6.94 -16.71
C ASP A 52 3.51 6.12 -17.85
N ALA A 53 2.27 5.67 -17.63
CA ALA A 53 1.38 5.33 -18.72
C ALA A 53 0.87 6.65 -19.29
N ASP A 54 1.76 7.40 -19.94
CA ASP A 54 1.36 8.40 -20.92
C ASP A 54 0.95 7.63 -22.18
N ASP A 55 -0.25 7.06 -22.14
CA ASP A 55 -0.92 6.50 -23.30
C ASP A 55 -2.18 7.34 -23.53
N PRO A 56 -2.08 8.48 -24.24
CA PRO A 56 -3.23 9.35 -24.42
C PRO A 56 -4.17 8.87 -25.53
N TRP A 57 -3.83 7.81 -26.28
CA TRP A 57 -4.64 7.38 -27.42
C TRP A 57 -4.52 5.88 -27.63
N GLY A 58 -5.40 5.13 -26.95
CA GLY A 58 -5.73 3.74 -27.28
C GLY A 58 -6.18 3.62 -28.74
N GLY A 59 -5.21 3.46 -29.65
CA GLY A 59 -5.39 3.25 -31.07
C GLY A 59 -5.65 1.78 -31.38
N ASN A 60 -6.70 1.20 -30.80
CA ASN A 60 -7.27 -0.02 -31.36
C ASN A 60 -8.22 0.37 -32.50
N ASP A 61 -7.66 0.61 -33.68
CA ASP A 61 -8.44 0.84 -34.89
C ASP A 61 -8.32 -0.39 -35.82
N PRO A 62 -9.27 -1.34 -35.77
CA PRO A 62 -9.24 -2.51 -36.66
C PRO A 62 -9.81 -2.22 -38.06
N ARG A 63 -9.92 -0.94 -38.48
CA ARG A 63 -10.66 -0.57 -39.71
C ARG A 63 -9.78 -0.17 -40.91
N GLY A 64 -8.56 -0.72 -40.97
CA GLY A 64 -7.69 -0.63 -42.14
C GLY A 64 -8.14 -1.49 -43.33
N PHE A 65 -9.35 -1.29 -43.85
CA PHE A 65 -9.76 -1.79 -45.17
C PHE A 65 -10.75 -0.83 -45.83
N GLY A 66 -10.33 -0.19 -46.92
CA GLY A 66 -11.32 0.48 -47.80
C GLY A 66 -10.85 1.70 -48.59
N ALA A 67 -9.59 1.83 -49.00
CA ALA A 67 -9.19 2.86 -49.96
C ALA A 67 -9.17 2.30 -51.39
N ARG A 68 -10.33 2.02 -52.00
CA ARG A 68 -10.46 1.86 -53.47
C ARG A 68 -11.83 2.34 -54.00
N TYR A 69 -11.73 3.16 -55.05
CA TYR A 69 -12.74 3.67 -55.99
C TYR A 69 -13.54 4.92 -55.57
N ARG A 70 -13.36 6.03 -56.31
CA ARG A 70 -14.32 6.47 -57.35
C ARG A 70 -13.89 7.78 -58.05
N ASN A 71 -13.93 7.72 -59.39
CA ASN A 71 -13.94 8.76 -60.45
C ASN A 71 -12.73 9.68 -60.61
#